data_AF-A0A166IC31-F1
#
_entry.id   AF-A0A166IC31-F1
#
_cell.length_a   1.000
_cell.length_b   1.000
_cell.length_c   1.000
_cell.angle_alpha   90.00
_cell.angle_beta   90.00
_cell.angle_gamma   90.00
#
_symmetry.space_group_name_H-M   'P 1'
#
loop_
_entity.id
_entity.type
_entity.pdbx_description
1 polymer ?
#
loop_
_entity_poly.entity_id
_entity_poly.type
_entity_poly.pdbx_seq_one_letter_code
_entity_poly.pdbx_strand_id
1 'polypeptide(L)'
;SQKLLTHCSREMLHVQWEILLDNEFIQAYRHRIIVRCCDKVTRRIYARIFTYSADYPEKVLLASICDKGCCPCPRCLVLLTQVERLGTINGMKQRKRLAQIDDK
;
A
#
# COMPACT_ATOMS: atom_id res chain seq x y z
N SER A 1 -8.48 -5.99 21.94
CA SER A 1 -9.59 -5.83 20.99
C SER A 1 -9.21 -4.95 19.78
N GLN A 2 -8.79 -3.69 19.99
CA GLN A 2 -8.49 -2.74 18.90
C GLN A 2 -7.47 -3.25 17.85
N LYS A 3 -6.33 -3.83 18.28
CA LYS A 3 -5.31 -4.37 17.37
C LYS A 3 -5.85 -5.46 16.42
N LEU A 4 -6.76 -6.31 16.92
CA LEU A 4 -7.39 -7.36 16.12
C LEU A 4 -8.34 -6.75 15.09
N LEU A 5 -9.15 -5.76 15.48
CA LEU A 5 -10.04 -5.05 14.56
C LEU A 5 -9.27 -4.32 13.45
N THR A 6 -8.19 -3.62 13.78
CA THR A 6 -7.31 -2.96 12.81
C THR A 6 -6.72 -3.96 11.81
N HIS A 7 -6.27 -5.12 12.29
CA HIS A 7 -5.80 -6.20 11.42
C HIS A 7 -6.92 -6.68 10.48
N CYS A 8 -8.08 -7.04 11.01
CA CYS A 8 -9.21 -7.52 10.20
C CYS A 8 -9.68 -6.49 9.16
N SER A 9 -9.76 -5.21 9.51
CA SER A 9 -10.12 -4.14 8.56
C SER A 9 -9.10 -4.01 7.43
N ARG A 10 -7.81 -4.10 7.74
CA ARG A 10 -6.74 -4.08 6.73
C ARG A 10 -6.84 -5.30 5.81
N GLU A 11 -6.96 -6.50 6.37
CA GLU A 11 -7.09 -7.73 5.57
C GLU A 11 -8.34 -7.70 4.69
N MET A 12 -9.47 -7.23 5.21
CA MET A 12 -10.71 -7.08 4.44
C MET A 12 -10.52 -6.14 3.24
N LEU A 13 -9.83 -5.01 3.43
CA LEU A 13 -9.51 -4.11 2.32
C LEU A 13 -8.60 -4.79 1.29
N HIS A 14 -7.55 -5.50 1.72
CA HIS A 14 -6.68 -6.24 0.80
C HIS A 14 -7.43 -7.29 -0.03
N VAL A 15 -8.30 -8.07 0.61
CA VAL A 15 -9.12 -9.09 -0.08
C VAL A 15 -10.08 -8.43 -1.08
N GLN A 16 -10.69 -7.29 -0.75
CA GLN A 16 -11.52 -6.56 -1.72
C GLN A 16 -10.72 -6.12 -2.94
N TRP A 17 -9.50 -5.62 -2.74
CA TRP A 17 -8.62 -5.25 -3.85
C TRP A 17 -8.20 -6.46 -4.69
N GLU A 18 -7.96 -7.61 -4.08
CA GLU A 18 -7.66 -8.86 -4.79
C GLU A 18 -8.82 -9.31 -5.69
N ILE A 19 -10.06 -9.18 -5.20
CA ILE A 19 -11.27 -9.49 -5.97
C ILE A 19 -11.46 -8.50 -7.12
N LEU A 20 -11.24 -7.20 -6.88
CA LEU A 20 -11.41 -6.16 -7.90
C LEU A 20 -10.31 -6.16 -8.97
N LEU A 21 -9.08 -6.51 -8.59
CA LEU A 21 -7.92 -6.56 -9.48
C LEU A 21 -7.66 -7.99 -9.99
N ASP A 22 -8.70 -8.62 -10.52
CA ASP A 22 -8.63 -9.96 -11.06
C ASP A 22 -7.72 -10.06 -12.30
N ASN A 23 -7.50 -11.28 -12.78
CA ASN A 23 -6.62 -11.52 -13.92
C ASN A 23 -7.12 -10.84 -15.20
N GLU A 24 -8.44 -10.76 -15.40
CA GLU A 24 -9.04 -10.07 -16.54
C GLU A 24 -8.74 -8.57 -16.48
N PHE A 25 -8.94 -7.95 -15.33
CA PHE A 25 -8.58 -6.55 -15.08
C PHE A 25 -7.09 -6.31 -15.30
N ILE A 26 -6.20 -7.16 -14.78
CA ILE A 26 -4.75 -7.01 -14.97
C ILE A 26 -4.38 -7.09 -16.45
N GLN A 27 -4.97 -8.03 -17.19
CA GLN A 27 -4.75 -8.17 -18.62
C GLN A 27 -5.27 -6.94 -19.39
N ALA A 28 -6.49 -6.51 -19.09
CA ALA A 28 -7.09 -5.29 -19.62
C ALA A 28 -6.28 -4.04 -19.28
N TYR A 29 -5.70 -3.97 -18.08
CA TYR A 29 -4.84 -2.89 -17.64
C TYR A 29 -3.54 -2.86 -18.44
N ARG A 30 -2.90 -4.02 -18.65
CA ARG A 30 -1.65 -4.14 -19.43
C ARG A 30 -1.85 -3.87 -20.92
N HIS A 31 -2.87 -4.50 -21.52
CA HIS A 31 -3.07 -4.53 -22.97
C HIS A 31 -4.09 -3.50 -23.47
N ARG A 32 -4.76 -2.81 -22.55
CA ARG A 32 -5.83 -1.81 -22.77
C ARG A 32 -7.12 -2.44 -23.28
N ILE A 33 -8.23 -1.79 -22.99
CA ILE A 33 -9.55 -2.25 -23.42
C ILE A 33 -9.90 -1.54 -24.71
N ILE A 34 -10.24 -2.30 -25.75
CA ILE A 34 -10.73 -1.75 -27.01
C ILE A 34 -12.24 -1.64 -26.91
N VAL A 35 -12.77 -0.42 -26.95
CA VAL A 35 -14.20 -0.15 -26.83
C VAL A 35 -14.69 0.63 -28.04
N ARG A 36 -15.81 0.20 -28.63
CA ARG A 36 -16.52 0.98 -29.64
C ARG A 36 -17.43 1.97 -28.91
N CYS A 37 -17.07 3.25 -28.98
CA CYS A 37 -17.81 4.31 -28.32
C CYS A 37 -19.15 4.61 -29.06
N CYS A 38 -20.04 5.37 -28.42
CA CYS A 38 -21.36 5.72 -28.95
C CYS A 38 -21.29 6.50 -30.28
N ASP A 39 -20.18 7.19 -30.53
CA ASP A 39 -19.88 7.90 -31.79
C ASP A 39 -19.36 6.97 -32.90
N LYS A 40 -19.42 5.65 -32.69
CA LYS A 40 -18.94 4.59 -33.61
C LYS A 40 -17.42 4.58 -33.83
N VAL A 41 -16.67 5.38 -33.08
CA VAL A 41 -15.20 5.37 -33.12
C VAL A 41 -14.68 4.36 -32.09
N THR A 42 -13.76 3.50 -32.53
CA THR A 42 -13.11 2.53 -31.68
C THR A 42 -11.92 3.18 -30.97
N ARG A 43 -11.88 3.12 -29.64
CA ARG A 43 -10.81 3.71 -28.83
C ARG A 43 -10.19 2.67 -27.89
N ARG A 44 -8.91 2.86 -27.58
CA ARG A 44 -8.24 2.15 -26.47
C ARG A 44 -8.42 2.92 -25.19
N ILE A 45 -9.16 2.36 -24.25
CA ILE A 45 -9.40 2.92 -22.93
C ILE A 45 -8.35 2.37 -21.96
N TYR A 46 -7.77 3.30 -21.19
CA TYR A 46 -6.79 3.02 -20.16
C TYR A 46 -7.51 3.13 -18.82
N ALA A 47 -7.66 2.01 -18.12
CA ALA A 47 -8.11 2.05 -16.74
C ALA A 47 -7.09 2.85 -15.93
N ARG A 48 -7.54 3.93 -15.28
CA ARG A 48 -6.70 4.77 -14.43
C ARG A 48 -7.22 4.68 -13.01
N ILE A 49 -6.51 3.94 -12.16
CA ILE A 49 -6.77 3.91 -10.74
C ILE A 49 -6.31 5.26 -10.19
N PHE A 50 -7.26 6.08 -9.75
CA PHE A 50 -6.93 7.31 -9.04
C PHE A 50 -6.43 6.93 -7.66
N THR A 51 -5.10 6.88 -7.52
CA THR A 51 -4.49 6.90 -6.21
C THR A 51 -4.68 8.31 -5.66
N TYR A 52 -5.72 8.53 -4.86
CA TYR A 52 -5.80 9.73 -4.05
C TYR A 52 -4.51 9.75 -3.21
N SER A 53 -3.60 10.66 -3.55
CA SER A 53 -2.38 10.89 -2.79
C SER A 53 -2.76 11.63 -1.51
N ALA A 54 -3.56 10.97 -0.69
CA ALA A 54 -3.82 11.33 0.67
C ALA A 54 -2.47 11.58 1.37
N ASP A 55 -2.42 12.62 2.19
CA ASP A 55 -1.34 12.76 3.14
C ASP A 55 -1.39 11.57 4.12
N TYR A 56 -0.30 11.35 4.84
CA TYR A 56 -0.14 10.18 5.70
C TYR A 56 -1.35 9.91 6.63
N PRO A 57 -2.03 10.93 7.21
CA PRO A 57 -3.23 10.71 8.03
C PRO A 57 -4.41 10.11 7.28
N GLU A 58 -4.73 10.57 6.05
CA GLU A 58 -5.88 10.00 5.34
C GLU A 58 -5.56 8.60 4.81
N LYS A 59 -4.30 8.26 4.53
CA LYS A 59 -3.88 6.88 4.22
C LYS A 59 -4.01 5.94 5.41
N VAL A 60 -3.64 6.40 6.60
CA VAL A 60 -3.85 5.69 7.86
C VAL A 60 -5.33 5.37 8.04
N LEU A 61 -6.21 6.37 7.87
CA LEU A 61 -7.66 6.20 7.98
C LEU A 61 -8.21 5.23 6.94
N LEU A 62 -7.84 5.39 5.66
CA LEU A 62 -8.37 4.61 4.55
C LEU A 62 -7.95 3.14 4.62
N ALA A 63 -6.67 2.87 4.84
CA ALA A 63 -6.12 1.52 4.84
C ALA A 63 -6.07 0.89 6.25
N SER A 64 -6.61 1.59 7.26
CA SER A 64 -6.52 1.18 8.68
C SER A 64 -5.09 0.85 9.11
N ILE A 65 -4.10 1.56 8.57
CA ILE A 65 -2.70 1.40 8.94
C ILE A 65 -2.46 2.20 10.22
N CYS A 66 -1.64 1.70 11.15
CA CYS A 66 -1.33 2.46 12.36
C CYS A 66 -0.63 3.78 12.03
N ASP A 67 -1.23 4.90 12.46
CA ASP A 67 -0.56 6.21 12.43
C ASP A 67 0.65 6.17 13.34
N LYS A 68 1.82 6.45 12.78
CA LYS A 68 3.10 6.46 13.51
C LYS A 68 3.27 5.20 14.38
N GLY A 69 3.04 4.04 13.76
CA GLY A 69 3.25 2.75 14.42
C GLY A 69 4.61 2.68 15.12
N CYS A 70 4.71 1.82 16.15
CA CYS A 70 5.93 1.72 16.98
C CYS A 70 7.21 1.59 16.15
N CYS A 71 7.15 0.91 14.99
CA CYS A 71 8.22 0.86 14.00
C CYS A 71 7.73 1.52 12.69
N PRO A 72 8.02 2.80 12.43
CA PRO A 72 7.46 3.52 11.28
C PRO A 72 8.10 3.14 9.94
N CYS A 73 9.24 2.43 9.95
CA CYS A 73 9.92 2.05 8.73
C CYS A 73 9.44 0.67 8.26
N PRO A 74 8.88 0.53 7.04
CA PRO A 74 8.42 -0.76 6.53
C PRO A 74 9.57 -1.74 6.20
N ARG A 75 10.82 -1.29 6.25
CA ARG A 75 12.01 -2.10 5.94
C ARG A 75 12.74 -2.58 7.19
N CYS A 76 12.47 -2.00 8.35
CA CYS A 76 13.21 -2.31 9.57
C CYS A 76 12.38 -2.02 10.83
N LEU A 77 12.58 -2.83 11.85
CA LEU A 77 11.88 -2.76 13.14
C LEU A 77 12.51 -1.74 14.11
N VAL A 78 13.03 -0.63 13.60
CA VAL A 78 13.55 0.46 14.44
C VAL A 78 12.37 1.22 15.03
N LEU A 79 12.41 1.41 16.35
CA LEU A 79 11.34 2.10 17.07
C LEU A 79 11.28 3.58 16.72
N LEU A 80 10.07 4.15 16.72
CA LEU A 80 9.82 5.58 16.52
C LEU A 80 10.55 6.44 17.55
N THR A 81 10.73 5.94 18.78
CA THR A 81 11.51 6.61 19.82
C THR A 81 12.99 6.76 19.48
N GLN A 82 13.51 5.96 18.52
CA GLN A 82 14.90 6.01 18.06
C GLN A 82 15.04 6.73 16.72
N VAL A 83 13.96 7.35 16.21
CA VAL A 83 13.94 8.02 14.91
C VAL A 83 14.90 9.21 14.85
N GLU A 84 15.19 9.84 15.99
CA GLU A 84 16.20 10.89 16.13
C GLU A 84 17.60 10.47 15.67
N ARG A 85 17.89 9.17 15.65
CA ARG A 85 19.19 8.62 15.22
C ARG A 85 19.26 8.36 13.72
N LEU A 86 18.22 8.69 12.95
CA LEU A 86 18.25 8.59 11.50
C LEU A 86 19.40 9.42 10.93
N GLY A 87 20.06 8.89 9.91
CA GLY A 87 21.24 9.52 9.30
C GLY A 87 22.55 9.33 10.07
N THR A 88 22.52 8.91 11.33
CA THR A 88 23.75 8.59 12.08
C THR A 88 24.31 7.23 11.68
N ILE A 89 25.63 7.03 11.85
CA ILE A 89 26.29 5.74 11.60
C ILE A 89 25.64 4.62 12.43
N ASN A 90 25.33 4.91 13.69
CA ASN A 90 24.68 3.94 14.59
C ASN A 90 23.26 3.62 14.15
N GLY A 91 22.49 4.63 13.72
CA GLY A 91 21.16 4.43 13.14
C GLY A 91 21.21 3.55 11.88
N MET A 92 22.16 3.80 10.97
CA MET A 92 22.34 2.97 9.78
C MET A 92 22.69 1.52 10.11
N LYS A 93 23.59 1.28 11.08
CA LYS A 93 23.92 -0.08 11.55
C LYS A 93 22.70 -0.77 12.17
N GLN A 94 21.93 -0.06 12.99
CA GLN A 94 20.75 -0.59 13.66
C GLN A 94 19.65 -0.98 12.68
N ARG A 95 19.42 -0.18 11.63
CA ARG A 95 18.46 -0.50 10.56
C ARG A 95 18.82 -1.78 9.81
N LYS A 96 20.11 -2.02 9.56
CA LYS A 96 20.58 -3.27 8.93
C LYS A 96 20.39 -4.46 9.86
N ARG A 97 20.68 -4.30 11.16
CA ARG A 97 20.54 -5.36 12.15
C ARG A 97 19.07 -5.74 12.40
N LEU A 98 18.18 -4.75 12.44
CA LEU A 98 16.75 -4.90 12.68
C LEU A 98 15.95 -4.90 11.38
N ALA A 99 16.56 -5.33 10.26
CA ALA A 99 15.85 -5.44 9.00
C ALA A 99 14.61 -6.33 9.18
N GLN A 100 13.47 -5.87 8.66
CA GLN A 100 12.25 -6.65 8.71
C GLN A 100 12.40 -7.81 7.72
N ILE A 101 12.13 -9.02 8.21
CA ILE A 101 12.10 -10.22 7.39
C ILE A 101 10.62 -10.51 7.20
N ASP A 102 10.15 -10.39 5.96
CA ASP A 102 8.78 -10.74 5.62
C ASP A 102 8.66 -12.26 5.60
N ASP A 103 7.71 -12.81 6.35
CA ASP A 103 7.35 -14.23 6.24
C ASP A 103 6.69 -14.45 4.86
N LYS A 104 7.11 -15.52 4.18
CA LYS A 104 6.61 -15.90 2.85
C LYS A 104 5.18 -16.42 2.90
#